data_AF-A0A842RNI6-F1
#
_entry.id   AF-A0A842RNI6-F1
#
_cell.length_a   1.000
_cell.length_b   1.000
_cell.length_c   1.000
_cell.angle_alpha   90.00
_cell.angle_beta   90.00
_cell.angle_gamma   90.00
#
_symmetry.space_group_name_H-M   'P 1'
#
loop_
_entity.id
_entity.type
_entity.pdbx_description
1 polymer ?
#
loop_
_entity_poly.entity_id
_entity_poly.type
_entity_poly.pdbx_seq_one_letter_code
_entity_poly.pdbx_strand_id
1 'polypeptide(L)' 'MYDNTVYNLMEQAVEESQSLWRIKTHYIEDAKDCDECREYWEKLKKDKEQHCEDLWNLIKSHMTGKKEQYYEKTEKKIA' A
#
# COMPACT_ATOMS: atom_id res chain seq x y z
N MET A 1 -8.80 -12.45 -20.60
CA MET A 1 -8.19 -11.12 -20.39
C MET A 1 -8.31 -10.83 -18.92
N TYR A 2 -7.23 -10.44 -18.22
CA TYR A 2 -7.35 -10.04 -16.82
C TYR A 2 -8.44 -8.97 -16.74
N ASP A 3 -9.39 -9.15 -15.82
CA ASP A 3 -10.40 -8.15 -15.50
C ASP A 3 -9.69 -6.81 -15.27
N ASN A 4 -10.23 -5.72 -15.82
CA ASN A 4 -9.74 -4.35 -15.61
C ASN A 4 -9.46 -4.07 -14.13
N THR A 5 -10.22 -4.71 -13.23
CA THR A 5 -9.99 -4.70 -11.78
C THR A 5 -8.60 -5.18 -11.38
N VAL A 6 -8.14 -6.35 -11.84
CA VAL A 6 -6.83 -6.90 -11.43
C VAL A 6 -5.70 -6.06 -12.01
N TYR A 7 -5.85 -5.58 -13.24
CA TYR A 7 -4.89 -4.66 -13.86
C TYR A 7 -4.76 -3.38 -13.05
N ASN A 8 -5.88 -2.72 -12.72
CA ASN A 8 -5.90 -1.48 -11.94
C ASN A 8 -5.27 -1.67 -10.55
N LEU A 9 -5.52 -2.82 -9.91
CA LEU A 9 -4.90 -3.14 -8.61
C LEU A 9 -3.38 -3.29 -8.72
N MET A 10 -2.89 -3.96 -9.76
CA MET A 10 -1.46 -4.12 -10.00
C MET A 10 -0.80 -2.78 -10.35
N GLU A 11 -1.45 -1.96 -11.17
CA GLU A 11 -0.98 -0.61 -11.51
C GLU A 11 -0.86 0.26 -10.25
N GLN A 12 -1.89 0.28 -9.39
CA GLN A 12 -1.83 1.00 -8.13
C GLN A 12 -0.74 0.45 -7.20
N ALA A 13 -0.54 -0.87 -7.15
CA ALA A 13 0.51 -1.47 -6.31
C ALA A 13 1.92 -1.02 -6.74
N VAL A 14 2.14 -0.84 -8.05
CA VAL A 14 3.40 -0.32 -8.60
C VAL A 14 3.59 1.14 -8.18
N GLU A 15 2.58 2.00 -8.35
CA GLU A 15 2.65 3.41 -7.98
C GLU A 15 2.94 3.61 -6.49
N GLU A 16 2.24 2.88 -5.62
CA GLU A 16 2.47 2.94 -4.18
C GLU A 16 3.86 2.45 -3.81
N SER A 17 4.33 1.36 -4.42
CA SER A 17 5.68 0.82 -4.18
C SER A 17 6.78 1.81 -4.58
N GLN A 18 6.63 2.46 -5.74
CA GLN A 18 7.57 3.48 -6.21
C GLN A 18 7.56 4.71 -5.31
N SER A 19 6.36 5.19 -4.91
CA SER A 19 6.23 6.30 -3.98
C SER A 19 6.85 5.99 -2.62
N LEU A 20 6.64 4.78 -2.10
CA LEU A 20 7.21 4.32 -0.84
C LEU A 20 8.74 4.28 -0.90
N TRP A 21 9.31 3.80 -2.00
CA TRP A 21 10.75 3.82 -2.23
C TRP A 21 11.31 5.24 -2.19
N ARG A 22 10.70 6.20 -2.91
CA ARG A 22 11.15 7.60 -2.91
C ARG A 22 11.10 8.23 -1.52
N ILE A 23 10.06 7.93 -0.73
CA ILE A 23 9.94 8.42 0.65
C ILE A 23 11.07 7.86 1.52
N LYS A 24 11.31 6.54 1.44
CA LYS A 24 12.33 5.85 2.24
C LYS A 24 13.76 6.27 1.88
N THR A 25 14.02 6.54 0.60
CA THR A 25 15.38 6.78 0.10
C THR A 25 15.74 8.25 0.02
N HIS A 26 14.76 9.14 -0.19
CA HIS A 26 15.02 10.55 -0.47
C HIS A 26 14.25 11.48 0.48
N TYR A 27 12.91 11.41 0.51
CA TYR A 27 12.13 12.52 1.09
C TYR A 27 12.33 12.71 2.60
N ILE A 28 12.57 11.63 3.34
CA ILE A 28 12.85 11.72 4.78
C ILE A 28 14.20 12.42 5.03
N GLU A 29 15.22 12.13 4.23
CA GLU A 29 16.55 12.78 4.32
C GLU A 29 16.48 14.23 3.86
N ASP A 30 15.78 14.51 2.76
CA ASP A 30 15.58 15.87 2.23
C ASP A 30 14.82 16.76 3.23
N ALA A 31 14.01 16.15 4.11
CA ALA A 31 13.24 16.82 5.15
C ALA A 31 13.95 16.92 6.51
N LYS A 32 15.25 16.61 6.62
CA LYS A 32 15.96 16.55 7.91
C LYS A 32 15.92 17.83 8.74
N ASP A 33 15.84 18.99 8.08
CA ASP A 33 15.84 20.32 8.70
C ASP A 33 14.39 20.85 8.94
N CYS A 34 13.36 20.02 8.71
CA CYS A 34 11.96 20.34 8.95
C CYS A 34 11.30 19.18 9.70
N ASP A 35 11.18 19.30 11.03
CA ASP A 35 10.61 18.25 11.89
C ASP A 35 9.17 17.89 11.49
N GLU A 36 8.32 18.90 11.22
CA GLU A 36 6.93 18.70 10.76
C GLU A 36 6.89 17.91 9.44
N CYS A 37 7.76 18.24 8.49
CA CYS A 37 7.85 17.56 7.20
C CYS A 37 8.31 16.11 7.38
N ARG A 38 9.31 15.87 8.25
CA ARG A 38 9.82 14.53 8.55
C ARG A 38 8.74 13.66 9.19
N GLU A 39 8.01 14.20 10.16
CA GLU A 39 6.89 13.50 10.80
C GLU A 39 5.80 13.12 9.80
N TYR A 40 5.47 14.05 8.88
CA TYR A 40 4.53 13.77 7.80
C TYR A 40 5.01 12.62 6.90
N TRP A 41 6.28 12.65 6.46
CA TRP A 41 6.81 11.60 5.60
C TRP A 41 6.90 10.23 6.29
N GLU A 42 7.24 10.20 7.58
CA GLU A 42 7.23 8.97 8.37
C GLU A 42 5.82 8.41 8.55
N LYS A 43 4.81 9.27 8.71
CA LYS A 43 3.40 8.85 8.71
C LYS A 43 3.00 8.29 7.34
N LEU A 44 3.25 9.04 6.26
CA LEU A 44 2.87 8.64 4.91
C LEU A 44 3.56 7.33 4.47
N LYS A 45 4.81 7.11 4.90
CA LYS A 45 5.54 5.85 4.70
C LYS A 45 4.77 4.67 5.27
N LYS A 46 4.29 4.76 6.52
CA LYS A 46 3.51 3.69 7.17
C LYS A 46 2.18 3.46 6.45
N ASP A 47 1.49 4.52 6.08
CA ASP A 47 0.22 4.43 5.35
C ASP A 47 0.42 3.69 4.01
N LYS A 48 1.50 4.02 3.27
CA LYS A 48 1.83 3.38 2.00
C LYS A 48 2.31 1.93 2.15
N GLU A 49 2.99 1.58 3.23
CA GLU A 49 3.31 0.18 3.55
C GLU A 49 2.03 -0.65 3.71
N GLN A 50 1.04 -0.12 4.44
CA GLN A 50 -0.26 -0.78 4.59
C GLN A 50 -1.01 -0.86 3.25
N HIS A 51 -1.03 0.22 2.46
CA HIS A 51 -1.66 0.20 1.14
C HIS A 51 -1.05 -0.86 0.22
N CYS A 52 0.29 -0.99 0.19
CA CYS A 52 0.96 -2.02 -0.57
C CYS A 52 0.54 -3.43 -0.12
N GLU A 53 0.50 -3.66 1.19
CA GLU A 53 0.05 -4.95 1.76
C GLU A 53 -1.39 -5.28 1.34
N ASP A 54 -2.30 -4.32 1.47
CA ASP A 54 -3.72 -4.50 1.15
C ASP A 54 -3.93 -4.77 -0.35
N LEU A 55 -3.25 -4.01 -1.22
CA LEU A 55 -3.28 -4.22 -2.68
C LEU A 55 -2.78 -5.62 -3.04
N TRP A 56 -1.66 -6.05 -2.49
CA TRP A 56 -1.12 -7.39 -2.76
C TRP A 56 -2.02 -8.50 -2.24
N ASN A 57 -2.64 -8.32 -1.08
CA ASN A 57 -3.60 -9.29 -0.55
C ASN A 57 -4.85 -9.40 -1.43
N LEU A 58 -5.36 -8.27 -1.92
CA LEU A 58 -6.52 -8.25 -2.82
C LEU A 58 -6.18 -8.90 -4.17
N ILE A 59 -5.03 -8.57 -4.76
CA ILE A 59 -4.53 -9.21 -6.00
C ILE A 59 -4.44 -10.73 -5.81
N LYS A 60 -3.84 -11.20 -4.71
CA LYS A 60 -3.75 -12.63 -4.40
C LYS A 60 -5.12 -13.29 -4.25
N SER A 61 -6.08 -12.62 -3.61
CA SER A 61 -7.45 -13.14 -3.49
C SER A 61 -8.11 -13.30 -4.87
N HIS A 62 -7.98 -12.32 -5.76
CA HIS A 62 -8.49 -12.39 -7.13
C HIS A 62 -7.81 -13.49 -7.97
N MET A 63 -6.52 -13.73 -7.77
CA MET A 63 -5.77 -14.76 -8.51
C MET A 63 -6.02 -16.19 -8.00
N THR A 64 -6.27 -16.36 -6.70
CA THR A 64 -6.41 -17.69 -6.07
C THR A 64 -7.87 -18.15 -5.89
N GLY A 65 -8.85 -17.28 -6.17
CA GLY A 65 -10.28 -17.57 -6.03
C GLY A 65 -10.79 -17.69 -4.59
N LYS A 66 -9.93 -17.43 -3.59
CA LYS A 66 -10.29 -17.48 -2.16
C LYS A 66 -10.75 -16.10 -1.67
N LYS A 67 -12.02 -15.77 -1.92
CA LYS A 67 -12.62 -14.49 -1.49
C LYS A 67 -13.05 -14.50 -0.02
N GLU A 68 -13.64 -15.59 0.47
CA GLU A 68 -14.19 -15.73 1.84
C GLU A 68 -13.19 -15.36 2.96
N GLN A 69 -11.94 -15.82 2.85
CA GLN A 69 -10.93 -15.64 3.92
C GLN A 69 -10.38 -14.21 4.05
N TYR A 70 -10.50 -13.39 3.00
CA TYR A 70 -10.03 -12.00 3.03
C TYR A 70 -11.03 -11.11 3.76
N TYR A 71 -12.32 -11.22 3.40
CA TYR A 71 -13.39 -10.42 4.01
C TYR A 71 -13.52 -10.66 5.52
N GLU A 72 -13.41 -11.91 5.99
CA GLU A 72 -13.42 -12.23 7.43
C GLU A 72 -12.24 -11.63 8.20
N LYS A 73 -11.08 -11.46 7.56
CA LYS A 73 -9.89 -10.83 8.17
C LYS A 73 -10.00 -9.32 8.22
N THR A 74 -10.55 -8.69 7.18
CA THR A 74 -10.76 -7.25 7.14
C THR A 74 -11.83 -6.81 8.13
N GLU A 75 -12.93 -7.55 8.28
CA GLU A 75 -13.99 -7.24 9.25
C GLU A 75 -13.50 -7.33 10.71
N LYS A 76 -12.62 -8.29 11.02
CA LYS A 76 -11.98 -8.40 12.34
C LYS A 76 -10.93 -7.32 12.63
N LYS A 77 -10.44 -6.59 11.63
CA LYS A 77 -9.51 -5.46 11.81
C LYS A 77 -10.24 -4.15 12.10
N ILE A 78 -11.55 -4.08 11.84
CA ILE A 78 -12.40 -2.88 11.97
C ILE A 78 -13.29 -2.95 13.23
N ALA A 79 -13.43 -4.14 13.83
CA ALA A 79 -14.09 -4.38 15.12
C ALA A 79 -13.09 -4.32 16.28
#